data_AF-A0A835R5U9-F1
#
_entry.id   AF-A0A835R5U9-F1
#
_cell.length_a   1.000
_cell.length_b   1.000
_cell.length_c   1.000
_cell.angle_alpha   90.00
_cell.angle_beta   90.00
_cell.angle_gamma   90.00
#
_symmetry.space_group_name_H-M   'P 1'
#
loop_
_entity.id
_entity.type
_entity.pdbx_description
1 polymer ?
#
loop_
_entity_poly.entity_id
_entity_poly.type
_entity_poly.pdbx_seq_one_letter_code
_entity_poly.pdbx_strand_id
1 'polypeptide(L)'
;MQAFTLSLETLNSKMSNILSPQQLLLRDSKLRNTDYIYGAVIFTGHDTKVMQNATDPPSKRSKIERKMDKLIYLLLSFLVLIAGIGSVFFGVATHEDLHNGKMKRWYLLPTHTDVFFDPKRAGLAAILHFLTAMMLYSYFIPISLYVSIEIVKVLQTIFINHDIQMYHEESDKPAHARTSNLTEELGQVDTILSDKTGTLTCNSMEFIKCTIAGTAYGRGITEVERAMARRRGTPLVSEENNAEVNVVNKPAIKGFNFMDERIMNGNWVNEPYSDGIQKFFRLLAICHTAIPEFDEASGKITYEAESPDEAALLLQQGAGLSILPEDTDICLSLRTRSLDRSYN
;
A
#
# COMPACT_ATOMS: atom_id res chain seq x y z
N MET A 1 20.18 4.23 -15.44
CA MET A 1 19.15 4.37 -16.49
C MET A 1 19.69 3.67 -17.73
N GLN A 2 19.35 2.39 -17.94
CA GLN A 2 19.81 1.67 -19.14
C GLN A 2 19.06 2.23 -20.37
N ALA A 3 19.81 2.82 -21.30
CA ALA A 3 19.28 3.26 -22.58
C ALA A 3 18.86 2.04 -23.40
N PHE A 4 17.65 2.07 -23.96
CA PHE A 4 17.15 1.03 -24.86
C PHE A 4 17.46 1.45 -26.30
N THR A 5 18.20 0.60 -27.01
CA THR A 5 18.48 0.76 -28.44
C THR A 5 18.26 -0.59 -29.11
N LEU A 6 17.25 -0.68 -29.98
CA LEU A 6 16.99 -1.88 -30.79
C LEU A 6 17.00 -1.48 -32.27
N SER A 7 17.59 -2.30 -33.12
CA SER A 7 17.58 -2.09 -34.58
C SER A 7 16.67 -3.13 -35.21
N LEU A 8 15.72 -2.68 -36.03
CA LEU A 8 14.86 -3.54 -36.82
C LEU A 8 15.39 -3.59 -38.25
N GLU A 9 15.78 -4.78 -38.70
CA GLU A 9 16.23 -5.04 -40.07
C GLU A 9 15.17 -5.84 -40.82
N THR A 10 14.81 -5.36 -42.02
CA THR A 10 13.83 -6.03 -42.87
C THR A 10 14.55 -6.92 -43.87
N LEU A 11 14.18 -8.21 -44.00
CA LEU A 11 14.91 -9.16 -44.86
C LEU A 11 14.99 -8.73 -46.35
N ASN A 12 14.03 -7.93 -46.83
CA ASN A 12 13.94 -7.50 -48.24
C ASN A 12 14.48 -6.09 -48.51
N SER A 13 14.86 -5.32 -47.48
CA SER A 13 15.46 -3.99 -47.64
C SER A 13 16.58 -3.82 -46.62
N LYS A 14 17.76 -3.40 -47.06
CA LYS A 14 18.92 -3.09 -46.20
C LYS A 14 18.70 -1.82 -45.34
N MET A 15 17.45 -1.58 -44.93
CA MET A 15 17.01 -0.45 -44.13
C MET A 15 16.95 -0.92 -42.66
N SER A 16 17.87 -0.39 -41.86
CA SER A 16 17.89 -0.57 -40.41
C SER A 16 17.18 0.62 -39.76
N ASN A 17 16.02 0.38 -39.13
CA ASN A 17 15.33 1.41 -38.37
C ASN A 17 15.63 1.24 -36.88
N ILE A 18 16.07 2.32 -36.22
CA ILE A 18 16.32 2.32 -34.78
C ILE A 18 14.98 2.53 -34.07
N LEU A 19 14.63 1.60 -33.19
CA LEU A 19 13.46 1.70 -32.32
C LEU A 19 13.79 2.55 -31.10
N SER A 20 12.98 3.57 -30.86
CA SER A 20 13.11 4.46 -29.72
C SER A 20 12.33 3.94 -28.51
N PRO A 21 12.62 4.42 -27.28
CA PRO A 21 11.85 4.05 -26.09
C PRO A 21 10.35 4.38 -26.19
N GLN A 22 9.96 5.37 -27.01
CA GLN A 22 8.56 5.74 -27.23
C GLN A 22 7.78 4.64 -27.98
N GLN A 23 8.46 3.77 -28.70
CA GLN A 23 7.85 2.65 -29.43
C GLN A 23 7.82 1.36 -28.60
N LEU A 24 8.29 1.38 -27.36
CA LEU A 24 8.32 0.25 -26.45
C LEU A 24 7.16 0.33 -25.44
N LEU A 25 6.26 -0.65 -25.49
CA LEU A 25 5.22 -0.81 -24.48
C LEU A 25 5.75 -1.64 -23.33
N LEU A 26 5.68 -1.09 -22.11
CA LEU A 26 6.19 -1.74 -20.91
C LEU A 26 5.15 -2.67 -20.29
N ARG A 27 5.65 -3.71 -19.62
CA ARG A 27 4.83 -4.55 -18.74
C ARG A 27 4.15 -3.70 -17.68
N ASP A 28 2.91 -4.07 -17.32
CA ASP A 28 2.03 -3.40 -16.35
C ASP A 28 1.52 -2.01 -16.77
N SER A 29 1.84 -1.54 -17.99
CA SER A 29 1.12 -0.43 -18.63
C SER A 29 -0.26 -0.88 -19.11
N LYS A 30 -1.26 -0.01 -18.99
CA LYS A 30 -2.61 -0.24 -19.51
C LYS A 30 -2.78 0.53 -20.82
N LEU A 31 -3.19 -0.17 -21.88
CA LEU A 31 -3.60 0.48 -23.13
C LEU A 31 -4.88 1.29 -22.85
N ARG A 32 -4.94 2.51 -23.38
CA ARG A 32 -6.07 3.44 -23.27
C ARG A 32 -6.25 4.17 -24.60
N ASN A 33 -7.48 4.59 -24.89
CA ASN A 33 -7.84 5.39 -26.07
C ASN A 33 -7.42 4.73 -27.40
N THR A 34 -7.40 3.39 -27.45
CA THR A 34 -7.06 2.59 -28.65
C THR A 34 -7.66 1.19 -28.50
N ASP A 35 -8.42 0.73 -29.49
CA ASP A 35 -9.12 -0.57 -29.44
C ASP A 35 -8.16 -1.75 -29.38
N TYR A 36 -7.15 -1.76 -30.26
CA TYR A 36 -6.16 -2.82 -30.34
C TYR A 36 -4.86 -2.31 -30.96
N ILE A 37 -3.79 -3.08 -30.75
CA ILE A 37 -2.48 -2.84 -31.32
C ILE A 37 -1.89 -4.14 -31.85
N TYR A 38 -1.02 -4.04 -32.85
CA TYR A 38 -0.14 -5.13 -33.24
C TYR A 38 1.27 -4.84 -32.71
N GLY A 39 1.88 -5.82 -32.06
CA GLY A 39 3.22 -5.68 -31.49
C GLY A 39 3.94 -7.02 -31.46
N ALA A 40 5.28 -6.95 -31.45
CA ALA A 40 6.14 -8.11 -31.24
C ALA A 40 6.66 -8.10 -29.80
N VAL A 41 6.58 -9.24 -29.12
CA VAL A 41 7.09 -9.37 -27.76
C VAL A 41 8.61 -9.49 -27.81
N ILE A 42 9.31 -8.52 -27.22
CA ILE A 42 10.78 -8.48 -27.17
C ILE A 42 11.31 -9.08 -25.86
N PHE A 43 10.66 -8.80 -24.74
CA PHE A 43 11.06 -9.26 -23.41
C PHE A 43 9.91 -9.98 -22.71
N THR A 44 10.22 -11.10 -22.05
CA THR A 44 9.25 -11.92 -21.32
C THR A 44 9.73 -12.21 -19.90
N GLY A 45 8.79 -12.42 -18.96
CA GLY A 45 9.12 -12.84 -17.59
C GLY A 45 10.07 -11.87 -16.88
N HIS A 46 11.19 -12.40 -16.37
CA HIS A 46 12.21 -11.66 -15.63
C HIS A 46 13.03 -10.69 -16.49
N ASP A 47 12.97 -10.79 -17.82
CA ASP A 47 13.65 -9.87 -18.74
C ASP A 47 12.90 -8.53 -18.88
N THR A 48 11.65 -8.47 -18.42
CA THR A 48 10.87 -7.22 -18.45
C THR A 48 11.43 -6.21 -17.45
N LYS A 49 11.47 -4.92 -17.82
CA LYS A 49 12.06 -3.85 -16.99
C LYS A 49 11.47 -3.79 -15.57
N VAL A 50 10.18 -4.04 -15.42
CA VAL A 50 9.52 -4.02 -14.11
C VAL A 50 10.04 -5.15 -13.22
N MET A 51 10.28 -6.33 -13.77
CA MET A 51 10.83 -7.45 -13.01
C MET A 51 12.33 -7.29 -12.72
N GLN A 52 13.09 -6.69 -13.63
CA GLN A 52 14.51 -6.37 -13.37
C GLN A 52 14.68 -5.32 -12.26
N ASN A 53 13.69 -4.44 -12.09
CA ASN A 53 13.65 -3.50 -10.97
C ASN A 53 13.02 -4.10 -9.71
N ALA A 54 12.39 -5.28 -9.81
CA ALA A 54 11.83 -5.97 -8.66
C ALA A 54 12.93 -6.74 -7.93
N THR A 55 13.07 -6.50 -6.64
CA THR A 55 13.98 -7.27 -5.77
C THR A 55 13.23 -8.48 -5.21
N ASP A 56 13.87 -9.65 -5.19
CA ASP A 56 13.31 -10.82 -4.54
C ASP A 56 12.92 -10.50 -3.09
N PRO A 57 11.70 -10.90 -2.66
CA PRO A 57 11.22 -10.55 -1.34
C PRO A 57 12.11 -11.19 -0.26
N PRO A 58 12.81 -10.39 0.57
CA PRO A 58 13.67 -10.96 1.60
C PRO A 58 12.82 -11.62 2.69
N SER A 59 13.36 -12.65 3.33
CA SER A 59 12.76 -13.21 4.55
C SER A 59 12.80 -12.17 5.67
N LYS A 60 11.62 -11.60 6.00
CA LYS A 60 11.48 -10.62 7.07
C LYS A 60 11.35 -11.33 8.42
N ARG A 61 12.12 -10.89 9.40
CA ARG A 61 12.07 -11.36 10.80
C ARG A 61 11.83 -10.19 11.73
N SER A 62 10.94 -10.41 12.69
CA SER A 62 10.55 -9.41 13.69
C SER A 62 11.69 -9.07 14.64
N LYS A 63 11.66 -7.86 15.19
CA LYS A 63 12.57 -7.39 16.24
C LYS A 63 12.38 -8.16 17.53
N ILE A 64 11.16 -8.62 17.83
CA ILE A 64 10.86 -9.46 19.00
C ILE A 64 11.56 -10.81 18.86
N GLU A 65 11.50 -11.44 17.68
CA GLU A 65 12.19 -12.70 17.41
C GLU A 65 13.70 -12.57 17.65
N ARG A 66 14.33 -11.51 17.10
CA ARG A 66 15.77 -11.27 17.31
C ARG A 66 16.13 -11.03 18.77
N LYS A 67 15.24 -10.39 19.54
CA LYS A 67 15.45 -10.19 21.00
C LYS A 67 15.30 -11.49 21.75
N MET A 68 14.31 -12.31 21.40
CA MET A 68 14.10 -13.63 21.98
C MET A 68 15.31 -14.54 21.74
N ASP A 69 15.86 -14.57 20.52
CA ASP A 69 17.08 -15.31 20.21
C ASP A 69 18.25 -14.90 21.13
N LYS A 70 18.44 -13.59 21.33
CA LYS A 70 19.47 -13.07 22.26
C LYS A 70 19.24 -13.52 23.70
N LEU A 71 17.99 -13.51 24.17
CA LEU A 71 17.64 -14.00 25.50
C LEU A 71 17.89 -15.50 25.63
N ILE A 72 17.56 -16.29 24.62
CA ILE A 72 17.82 -17.74 24.60
C ILE A 72 19.32 -18.02 24.67
N TYR A 73 20.15 -17.32 23.89
CA TYR A 73 21.61 -17.49 23.96
C TYR A 73 22.18 -17.08 25.32
N LEU A 74 21.65 -16.03 25.94
CA LEU A 74 22.03 -15.62 27.29
C LEU A 74 21.67 -16.69 28.31
N LEU A 75 20.46 -17.25 28.22
CA LEU A 75 19.97 -18.30 29.13
C LEU A 75 20.76 -19.61 28.97
N LEU A 76 21.08 -19.99 27.73
CA LEU A 76 21.93 -21.15 27.42
C LEU A 76 23.35 -20.95 27.98
N SER A 77 23.92 -19.75 27.83
CA SER A 77 25.24 -19.43 28.39
C SER A 77 25.25 -19.54 29.92
N PHE A 78 24.20 -19.01 30.57
CA PHE A 78 24.03 -19.12 32.02
C PHE A 78 23.85 -20.56 32.49
N LEU A 79 23.09 -21.36 31.75
CA LEU A 79 22.92 -22.80 31.98
C LEU A 79 24.25 -23.55 31.96
N VAL A 80 25.05 -23.35 30.90
CA VAL A 80 26.37 -23.98 30.76
C VAL A 80 27.30 -23.54 31.91
N LEU A 81 27.23 -22.27 32.33
CA LEU A 81 28.04 -21.73 33.41
C LEU A 81 27.69 -22.36 34.77
N ILE A 82 26.40 -22.44 35.14
CA ILE A 82 25.97 -23.07 36.39
C ILE A 82 26.30 -24.57 36.37
N ALA A 83 25.99 -25.27 35.28
CA ALA A 83 26.32 -26.69 35.14
C ALA A 83 27.83 -26.93 35.23
N GLY A 84 28.64 -26.05 34.63
CA GLY A 84 30.09 -26.08 34.70
C GLY A 84 30.63 -25.88 36.11
N ILE A 85 30.18 -24.84 36.82
CA ILE A 85 30.59 -24.58 38.21
C ILE A 85 30.16 -25.73 39.12
N GLY A 86 28.91 -26.22 38.97
CA GLY A 86 28.39 -27.35 39.72
C GLY A 86 29.18 -28.63 39.46
N SER A 87 29.57 -28.88 38.21
CA SER A 87 30.42 -30.01 37.82
C SER A 87 31.82 -29.93 38.43
N VAL A 88 32.44 -28.75 38.44
CA VAL A 88 33.77 -28.56 39.05
C VAL A 88 33.70 -28.79 40.55
N PHE A 89 32.71 -28.19 41.22
CA PHE A 89 32.50 -28.37 42.66
C PHE A 89 32.24 -29.85 43.00
N PHE A 90 31.39 -30.52 42.23
CA PHE A 90 31.10 -31.94 42.39
C PHE A 90 32.36 -32.80 42.18
N GLY A 91 33.18 -32.50 41.17
CA GLY A 91 34.43 -33.20 40.90
C GLY A 91 35.45 -33.07 42.03
N VAL A 92 35.63 -31.85 42.57
CA VAL A 92 36.51 -31.58 43.71
C VAL A 92 36.01 -32.30 44.96
N ALA A 93 34.72 -32.18 45.29
CA ALA A 93 34.12 -32.85 46.44
C ALA A 93 34.22 -34.37 46.36
N THR A 94 34.07 -34.94 45.16
CA THR A 94 34.17 -36.39 44.92
C THR A 94 35.62 -36.89 45.04
N HIS A 95 36.61 -36.08 44.64
CA HIS A 95 38.02 -36.40 44.85
C HIS A 95 38.40 -36.35 46.35
N GLU A 96 37.92 -35.36 47.09
CA GLU A 96 38.18 -35.20 48.53
C GLU A 96 37.47 -36.23 49.42
N ASP A 97 36.42 -36.88 48.91
CA ASP A 97 35.70 -37.93 49.66
C ASP A 97 36.56 -39.19 49.91
N LEU A 98 37.68 -39.36 49.19
CA LEU A 98 38.64 -40.45 49.37
C LEU A 98 39.86 -39.99 50.19
N HIS A 99 39.73 -39.98 51.52
CA HIS A 99 40.85 -39.65 52.43
C HIS A 99 41.44 -40.93 53.05
N ASN A 100 42.73 -41.19 52.80
CA ASN A 100 43.46 -42.37 53.32
C ASN A 100 42.76 -43.73 53.07
N GLY A 101 42.11 -43.88 51.91
CA GLY A 101 41.43 -45.13 51.52
C GLY A 101 40.09 -45.41 52.23
N LYS A 102 39.59 -44.47 53.05
CA LYS A 102 38.25 -44.55 53.66
C LYS A 102 37.35 -43.49 53.04
N MET A 103 36.18 -43.91 52.55
CA MET A 103 35.18 -43.00 52.02
C MET A 103 34.54 -42.19 53.14
N LYS A 104 34.53 -40.86 53.03
CA LYS A 104 33.88 -39.96 54.01
C LYS A 104 32.38 -40.23 54.13
N ARG A 105 31.74 -40.59 53.02
CA ARG A 105 30.30 -40.92 52.92
C ARG A 105 30.05 -42.43 52.99
N TRP A 106 30.49 -43.07 54.07
CA TRP A 106 30.39 -44.52 54.25
C TRP A 106 28.95 -45.06 54.23
N TYR A 107 27.95 -44.22 54.54
CA TYR A 107 26.52 -44.57 54.53
C TYR A 107 25.88 -44.57 53.14
N LEU A 108 26.57 -44.08 52.08
CA LEU A 108 26.09 -44.04 50.70
C LEU A 108 26.45 -45.32 49.89
N LEU A 109 26.79 -46.41 50.58
CA LEU A 109 27.09 -47.73 50.01
C LEU A 109 28.18 -47.73 48.89
N PRO A 110 29.40 -47.22 49.16
CA PRO A 110 30.46 -47.04 48.16
C PRO A 110 31.10 -48.33 47.62
N THR A 111 30.64 -49.52 48.02
CA THR A 111 31.15 -50.82 47.56
C THR A 111 30.60 -51.24 46.19
N HIS A 112 29.49 -50.64 45.75
CA HIS A 112 28.92 -50.79 44.41
C HIS A 112 28.74 -49.40 43.76
N THR A 113 29.83 -48.65 43.60
CA THR A 113 29.76 -47.33 42.97
C THR A 113 29.53 -47.45 41.47
N ASP A 114 28.39 -46.97 41.00
CA ASP A 114 28.19 -46.68 39.58
C ASP A 114 29.18 -45.59 39.12
N VAL A 115 29.44 -45.54 37.80
CA VAL A 115 30.43 -44.63 37.17
C VAL A 115 30.21 -43.15 37.53
N PHE A 116 29.02 -42.78 37.99
CA PHE A 116 28.61 -41.44 38.38
C PHE A 116 29.25 -40.92 39.68
N PHE A 117 29.68 -41.80 40.60
CA PHE A 117 30.17 -41.40 41.94
C PHE A 117 31.53 -42.01 42.29
N ASP A 118 32.30 -42.52 41.32
CA ASP A 118 33.60 -43.17 41.57
C ASP A 118 34.71 -42.14 41.88
N PRO A 119 35.26 -42.12 43.11
CA PRO A 119 36.32 -41.16 43.49
C PRO A 119 37.65 -41.38 42.77
N LYS A 120 37.91 -42.60 42.28
CA LYS A 120 39.13 -42.91 41.51
C LYS A 120 39.07 -42.33 40.10
N ARG A 121 37.87 -42.02 39.61
CA ARG A 121 37.60 -41.44 38.27
C ARG A 121 36.85 -40.12 38.40
N ALA A 122 37.25 -39.27 39.35
CA ALA A 122 36.59 -37.99 39.66
C ALA A 122 36.38 -37.08 38.43
N GLY A 123 37.30 -37.09 37.45
CA GLY A 123 37.12 -36.33 36.19
C GLY A 123 35.97 -36.84 35.32
N LEU A 124 35.79 -38.16 35.22
CA LEU A 124 34.66 -38.76 34.50
C LEU A 124 33.34 -38.54 35.25
N ALA A 125 33.36 -38.67 36.58
CA ALA A 125 32.21 -38.37 37.43
C ALA A 125 31.77 -36.90 37.30
N ALA A 126 32.72 -35.96 37.21
CA ALA A 126 32.44 -34.55 36.96
C ALA A 126 31.77 -34.34 35.59
N ILE A 127 32.30 -34.92 34.51
CA ILE A 127 31.70 -34.80 33.16
C ILE A 127 30.28 -35.38 33.12
N LEU A 128 30.05 -36.53 33.75
CA LEU A 128 28.71 -37.11 33.84
C LEU A 128 27.77 -36.24 34.67
N HIS A 129 28.26 -35.63 35.75
CA HIS A 129 27.51 -34.66 36.54
C HIS A 129 27.18 -33.40 35.73
N PHE A 130 28.12 -32.90 34.90
CA PHE A 130 27.86 -31.79 33.98
C PHE A 130 26.72 -32.11 33.01
N LEU A 131 26.75 -33.28 32.36
CA LEU A 131 25.69 -33.71 31.44
C LEU A 131 24.35 -33.90 32.16
N THR A 132 24.37 -34.45 33.37
CA THR A 132 23.17 -34.62 34.21
C THR A 132 22.60 -33.27 34.63
N ALA A 133 23.44 -32.32 35.03
CA ALA A 133 23.04 -30.97 35.39
C ALA A 133 22.49 -30.19 34.20
N MET A 134 23.11 -30.32 33.02
CA MET A 134 22.57 -29.76 31.77
C MET A 134 21.18 -30.30 31.45
N MET A 135 20.95 -31.61 31.62
CA MET A 135 19.64 -32.22 31.42
C MET A 135 18.62 -31.72 32.45
N LEU A 136 18.99 -31.69 33.73
CA LEU A 136 18.13 -31.24 34.82
C LEU A 136 17.67 -29.79 34.63
N TYR A 137 18.58 -28.92 34.18
CA TYR A 137 18.31 -27.50 33.97
C TYR A 137 17.87 -27.15 32.54
N SER A 138 17.69 -28.14 31.65
CA SER A 138 17.24 -27.89 30.26
C SER A 138 15.86 -27.21 30.18
N TYR A 139 15.01 -27.38 31.20
CA TYR A 139 13.71 -26.71 31.32
C TYR A 139 13.78 -25.19 31.49
N PHE A 140 14.96 -24.64 31.80
CA PHE A 140 15.17 -23.19 31.82
C PHE A 140 15.05 -22.54 30.44
N ILE A 141 15.22 -23.31 29.36
CA ILE A 141 14.95 -22.85 27.98
C ILE A 141 13.49 -23.17 27.68
N PRO A 142 12.58 -22.19 27.69
CA PRO A 142 11.16 -22.46 27.49
C PRO A 142 10.88 -22.75 26.02
N ILE A 143 10.89 -24.03 25.64
CA ILE A 143 10.56 -24.49 24.29
C ILE A 143 9.14 -24.03 23.89
N SER A 144 8.23 -23.96 24.88
CA SER A 144 6.85 -23.50 24.70
C SER A 144 6.72 -22.01 24.38
N LEU A 145 7.74 -21.18 24.66
CA LEU A 145 7.68 -19.75 24.39
C LEU A 145 7.58 -19.48 22.88
N TYR A 146 8.39 -20.18 22.08
CA TYR A 146 8.40 -20.03 20.62
C TYR A 146 7.04 -20.40 20.03
N VAL A 147 6.53 -21.59 20.39
CA VAL A 147 5.25 -22.10 19.90
C VAL A 147 4.09 -21.20 20.33
N SER A 148 4.09 -20.73 21.58
CA SER A 148 3.05 -19.82 22.09
C SER A 148 3.00 -18.51 21.30
N ILE A 149 4.16 -17.91 21.01
CA ILE A 149 4.24 -16.66 20.25
C ILE A 149 3.76 -16.88 18.80
N GLU A 150 4.16 -17.96 18.15
CA GLU A 150 3.70 -18.29 16.79
C GLU A 150 2.18 -18.46 16.73
N ILE A 151 1.58 -19.16 17.70
CA ILE A 151 0.12 -19.31 17.79
C ILE A 151 -0.55 -17.93 17.95
N VAL A 152 -0.02 -17.08 18.83
CA VAL A 152 -0.56 -15.71 19.03
C VAL A 152 -0.50 -14.90 17.74
N LYS A 153 0.61 -14.96 17.00
CA LYS A 153 0.77 -14.26 15.71
C LYS A 153 -0.23 -14.73 14.65
N VAL A 154 -0.48 -16.04 14.58
CA VAL A 154 -1.48 -16.62 13.68
C VAL A 154 -2.88 -16.15 14.07
N LEU A 155 -3.23 -16.17 15.36
CA LEU A 155 -4.52 -15.67 15.83
C LEU A 155 -4.72 -14.18 15.53
N GLN A 156 -3.68 -13.36 15.73
CA GLN A 156 -3.72 -11.93 15.38
C GLN A 156 -3.96 -11.72 13.88
N THR A 157 -3.31 -12.50 13.03
CA THR A 157 -3.51 -12.46 11.57
C THR A 157 -4.97 -12.77 11.21
N ILE A 158 -5.58 -13.77 11.85
CA ILE A 158 -6.99 -14.11 11.65
C ILE A 158 -7.89 -12.94 12.06
N PHE A 159 -7.61 -12.28 13.18
CA PHE A 159 -8.38 -11.11 13.60
C PHE A 159 -8.27 -9.93 12.64
N ILE A 160 -7.08 -9.63 12.10
CA ILE A 160 -6.90 -8.60 11.08
C ILE A 160 -7.74 -8.93 9.83
N ASN A 161 -7.75 -10.19 9.41
CA ASN A 161 -8.48 -10.62 8.21
C ASN A 161 -10.00 -10.58 8.37
N HIS A 162 -10.50 -10.69 9.60
CA HIS A 162 -11.93 -10.70 9.93
C HIS A 162 -12.46 -9.34 10.40
N ASP A 163 -11.64 -8.29 10.34
CA ASP A 163 -12.07 -6.95 10.76
C ASP A 163 -12.93 -6.27 9.68
N ILE A 164 -14.20 -6.02 10.03
CA ILE A 164 -15.18 -5.36 9.16
C ILE A 164 -14.82 -3.88 8.95
N GLN A 165 -14.12 -3.24 9.90
CA GLN A 165 -13.71 -1.83 9.74
C GLN A 165 -12.62 -1.65 8.69
N MET A 166 -11.88 -2.72 8.37
CA MET A 166 -10.85 -2.72 7.33
C MET A 166 -11.33 -3.37 6.02
N TYR A 167 -12.65 -3.53 5.85
CA TYR A 167 -13.25 -4.03 4.62
C TYR A 167 -13.63 -2.88 3.67
N HIS A 168 -13.24 -3.01 2.39
CA HIS A 168 -13.54 -2.03 1.35
C HIS A 168 -14.70 -2.49 0.48
N GLU A 169 -15.87 -1.89 0.68
CA GLU A 169 -17.15 -2.28 0.05
C GLU A 169 -17.13 -2.14 -1.48
N GLU A 170 -16.64 -1.01 -2.02
CA GLU A 170 -16.68 -0.76 -3.48
C GLU A 170 -15.85 -1.77 -4.29
N SER A 171 -14.85 -2.39 -3.67
CA SER A 171 -13.97 -3.37 -4.33
C SER A 171 -14.22 -4.80 -3.86
N ASP A 172 -15.13 -5.02 -2.90
CA ASP A 172 -15.37 -6.30 -2.23
C ASP A 172 -14.06 -6.96 -1.74
N LYS A 173 -13.25 -6.19 -1.00
CA LYS A 173 -11.93 -6.64 -0.55
C LYS A 173 -11.73 -6.40 0.95
N PRO A 174 -11.59 -7.47 1.76
CA PRO A 174 -11.16 -7.33 3.16
C PRO A 174 -9.66 -7.07 3.27
N ALA A 175 -9.23 -6.60 4.44
CA ALA A 175 -7.82 -6.63 4.80
C ALA A 175 -7.30 -8.07 4.77
N HIS A 176 -6.10 -8.26 4.22
CA HIS A 176 -5.50 -9.57 4.10
C HIS A 176 -4.01 -9.53 4.48
N ALA A 177 -3.70 -10.03 5.67
CA ALA A 177 -2.34 -10.17 6.15
C ALA A 177 -1.65 -11.39 5.50
N ARG A 178 -0.64 -11.13 4.66
CA ARG A 178 0.11 -12.15 3.91
C ARG A 178 1.24 -12.81 4.72
N THR A 179 1.62 -12.21 5.85
CA THR A 179 2.74 -12.67 6.69
C THR A 179 2.38 -12.46 8.15
N SER A 180 2.31 -13.54 8.92
CA SER A 180 2.00 -13.53 10.36
C SER A 180 3.16 -13.05 11.22
N ASN A 181 4.40 -13.18 10.74
CA ASN A 181 5.59 -12.97 11.57
C ASN A 181 5.87 -11.49 11.92
N LEU A 182 5.10 -10.56 11.35
CA LEU A 182 5.32 -9.12 11.43
C LEU A 182 4.15 -8.35 12.04
N THR A 183 3.13 -9.04 12.57
CA THR A 183 1.94 -8.38 13.12
C THR A 183 2.30 -7.42 14.26
N GLU A 184 3.29 -7.75 15.08
CA GLU A 184 3.79 -6.90 16.17
C GLU A 184 4.57 -5.67 15.70
N GLU A 185 5.16 -5.71 14.50
CA GLU A 185 5.97 -4.61 13.97
C GLU A 185 5.06 -3.45 13.56
N LEU A 186 3.79 -3.72 13.22
CA LEU A 186 2.78 -2.69 12.95
C LEU A 186 2.61 -1.72 14.12
N GLY A 187 2.77 -2.20 15.36
CA GLY A 187 2.72 -1.36 16.56
C GLY A 187 4.01 -0.57 16.84
N GLN A 188 5.07 -0.77 16.06
CA GLN A 188 6.38 -0.13 16.24
C GLN A 188 6.79 0.73 15.03
N VAL A 189 5.87 0.96 14.09
CA VAL A 189 6.13 1.79 12.91
C VAL A 189 6.27 3.26 13.32
N ASP A 190 7.44 3.83 13.02
CA ASP A 190 7.73 5.26 13.25
C ASP A 190 7.61 6.08 11.96
N THR A 191 8.05 5.52 10.83
CA THR A 191 8.04 6.19 9.53
C THR A 191 7.15 5.43 8.54
N ILE A 192 6.18 6.14 7.96
CA ILE A 192 5.34 5.64 6.86
C ILE A 192 5.82 6.28 5.56
N LEU A 193 6.30 5.45 4.64
CA LEU A 193 6.61 5.87 3.27
C LEU A 193 5.39 5.57 2.40
N SER A 194 4.67 6.62 2.00
CA SER A 194 3.48 6.51 1.17
C SER A 194 3.77 6.94 -0.26
N ASP A 195 3.32 6.14 -1.23
CA ASP A 195 3.25 6.59 -2.61
C ASP A 195 2.10 7.59 -2.79
N LYS A 196 2.23 8.54 -3.71
CA LYS A 196 1.19 9.52 -3.98
C LYS A 196 0.06 8.90 -4.77
N THR A 197 0.37 8.31 -5.91
CA THR A 197 -0.62 7.91 -6.90
C THR A 197 -1.15 6.52 -6.59
N GLY A 198 -2.48 6.36 -6.48
CA GLY A 198 -3.10 5.07 -6.19
C GLY A 198 -3.05 4.66 -4.72
N THR A 199 -2.38 5.44 -3.85
CA THR A 199 -2.44 5.28 -2.38
C THR A 199 -3.02 6.52 -1.72
N LEU A 200 -2.44 7.71 -1.92
CA LEU A 200 -3.00 8.95 -1.37
C LEU A 200 -4.09 9.56 -2.25
N THR A 201 -4.05 9.30 -3.56
CA THR A 201 -5.03 9.85 -4.51
C THR A 201 -5.72 8.74 -5.31
N CYS A 202 -7.03 8.87 -5.51
CA CYS A 202 -7.87 7.92 -6.26
C CYS A 202 -7.74 8.04 -7.78
N ASN A 203 -6.73 8.77 -8.29
CA ASN A 203 -6.54 9.09 -9.72
C ASN A 203 -7.84 9.53 -10.42
N SER A 204 -8.68 10.29 -9.70
CA SER A 204 -9.94 10.85 -10.17
C SER A 204 -9.84 12.36 -9.98
N MET A 205 -10.01 13.10 -11.07
CA MET A 205 -9.93 14.56 -11.07
C MET A 205 -11.34 15.14 -11.10
N GLU A 206 -11.56 16.15 -10.26
CA GLU A 206 -12.85 16.81 -10.13
C GLU A 206 -12.67 18.31 -10.28
N PHE A 207 -13.52 18.94 -11.08
CA PHE A 207 -13.60 20.40 -11.13
C PHE A 207 -14.44 20.89 -9.94
N ILE A 208 -13.82 21.67 -9.03
CA ILE A 208 -14.44 22.04 -7.73
C ILE A 208 -14.69 23.56 -7.62
N LYS A 209 -13.71 24.39 -7.99
CA LYS A 209 -13.74 25.85 -7.86
C LYS A 209 -13.06 26.50 -9.05
N CYS A 210 -13.48 27.72 -9.39
CA CYS A 210 -12.81 28.55 -10.38
C CYS A 210 -12.95 30.04 -10.05
N THR A 211 -12.13 30.86 -10.70
CA THR A 211 -12.21 32.31 -10.56
C THR A 211 -12.44 32.92 -11.94
N ILE A 212 -13.52 33.68 -12.09
CA ILE A 212 -13.88 34.34 -13.34
C ILE A 212 -13.95 35.85 -13.07
N ALA A 213 -13.19 36.64 -13.83
CA ALA A 213 -13.14 38.10 -13.70
C ALA A 213 -12.92 38.59 -12.24
N GLY A 214 -12.05 37.90 -11.49
CA GLY A 214 -11.74 38.24 -10.09
C GLY A 214 -12.76 37.75 -9.05
N THR A 215 -13.86 37.13 -9.48
CA THR A 215 -14.87 36.55 -8.59
C THR A 215 -14.66 35.04 -8.48
N ALA A 216 -14.50 34.54 -7.25
CA ALA A 216 -14.39 33.10 -6.98
C ALA A 216 -15.76 32.44 -6.98
N TYR A 217 -15.87 31.31 -7.67
CA TYR A 217 -17.06 30.47 -7.81
C TYR A 217 -16.75 29.04 -7.38
N GLY A 218 -17.76 28.36 -6.84
CA GLY A 218 -17.68 27.01 -6.27
C GLY A 218 -17.78 27.02 -4.75
N ARG A 219 -18.89 26.49 -4.24
CA ARG A 219 -19.17 26.32 -2.80
C ARG A 219 -18.84 24.91 -2.29
N GLY A 220 -18.27 24.05 -3.13
CA GLY A 220 -17.84 22.72 -2.72
C GLY A 220 -16.83 22.81 -1.58
N ILE A 221 -17.13 22.19 -0.44
CA ILE A 221 -16.22 22.10 0.70
C ILE A 221 -15.45 20.79 0.61
N THR A 222 -14.13 20.88 0.50
CA THR A 222 -13.26 19.69 0.48
C THR A 222 -13.08 19.13 1.90
N GLU A 223 -12.80 17.84 2.02
CA GLU A 223 -12.48 17.23 3.33
C GLU A 223 -11.28 17.91 4.00
N VAL A 224 -10.32 18.39 3.21
CA VAL A 224 -9.15 19.13 3.70
C VAL A 224 -9.57 20.45 4.33
N GLU A 225 -10.49 21.20 3.69
CA GLU A 225 -11.06 22.42 4.27
C GLU A 225 -11.81 22.12 5.57
N ARG A 226 -12.58 21.03 5.64
CA ARG A 226 -13.26 20.61 6.88
C ARG A 226 -12.25 20.28 7.99
N ALA A 227 -11.22 19.51 7.68
CA ALA A 227 -10.18 19.12 8.62
C ALA A 227 -9.39 20.35 9.12
N MET A 228 -9.07 21.31 8.24
CA MET A 228 -8.40 22.55 8.61
C MET A 228 -9.27 23.43 9.50
N ALA A 229 -10.57 23.55 9.23
CA ALA A 229 -11.49 24.30 10.06
C ALA A 229 -11.64 23.69 11.46
N ARG A 230 -11.75 22.34 11.54
CA ARG A 230 -11.74 21.61 12.83
C ARG A 230 -10.47 21.90 13.63
N ARG A 231 -9.30 21.90 12.99
CA ARG A 231 -8.02 22.23 13.67
C ARG A 231 -7.95 23.68 14.15
N ARG A 232 -8.57 24.61 13.43
CA ARG A 232 -8.57 26.05 13.77
C ARG A 232 -9.66 26.42 14.79
N GLY A 233 -10.53 25.48 15.17
CA GLY A 233 -11.65 25.74 16.08
C GLY A 233 -12.70 26.71 15.53
N THR A 234 -12.65 27.01 14.23
CA THR A 234 -13.65 27.85 13.56
C THR A 234 -14.84 27.00 13.15
N PRO A 235 -16.08 27.35 13.55
CA PRO A 235 -17.26 26.64 13.08
C PRO A 235 -17.33 26.78 11.55
N LEU A 236 -17.50 25.65 10.87
CA LEU A 236 -17.80 25.67 9.45
C LEU A 236 -19.19 26.28 9.30
N VAL A 237 -19.28 27.43 8.64
CA VAL A 237 -20.54 28.07 8.26
C VAL A 237 -21.14 27.24 7.12
N SER A 238 -21.83 26.13 7.45
CA SER A 238 -22.82 25.42 6.59
C SER A 238 -23.20 24.02 7.12
N GLU A 239 -23.24 23.80 8.43
CA GLU A 239 -23.94 22.61 8.97
C GLU A 239 -25.47 22.82 8.99
N GLU A 240 -25.97 24.06 9.05
CA GLU A 240 -27.41 24.31 9.20
C GLU A 240 -28.22 24.34 7.88
N ASN A 241 -27.61 24.63 6.72
CA ASN A 241 -28.37 24.76 5.46
C ASN A 241 -28.17 23.60 4.46
N ASN A 242 -27.27 22.65 4.72
CA ASN A 242 -27.08 21.48 3.86
C ASN A 242 -28.06 20.33 4.15
N ALA A 243 -28.87 20.43 5.21
CA ALA A 243 -29.97 19.50 5.46
C ALA A 243 -31.23 19.83 4.62
N GLU A 244 -31.34 21.04 4.05
CA GLU A 244 -32.54 21.49 3.32
C GLU A 244 -32.32 21.85 1.84
N VAL A 245 -31.08 21.79 1.32
CA VAL A 245 -30.90 21.73 -0.15
C VAL A 245 -31.18 20.30 -0.58
N ASN A 246 -32.48 20.05 -0.75
CA ASN A 246 -33.09 18.86 -1.31
C ASN A 246 -32.14 18.06 -2.19
N VAL A 247 -32.07 16.78 -1.83
CA VAL A 247 -31.89 15.62 -2.69
C VAL A 247 -32.79 15.75 -3.93
N VAL A 248 -32.43 16.64 -4.85
CA VAL A 248 -32.83 16.51 -6.24
C VAL A 248 -31.83 15.52 -6.78
N ASN A 249 -32.31 14.32 -7.07
CA ASN A 249 -31.65 13.26 -7.83
C ASN A 249 -31.01 13.82 -9.12
N LYS A 250 -29.87 14.49 -8.99
CA LYS A 250 -28.98 14.76 -10.11
C LYS A 250 -28.06 13.55 -10.17
N PRO A 251 -27.93 12.88 -11.33
CA PRO A 251 -26.91 11.86 -11.47
C PRO A 251 -25.59 12.54 -11.16
N ALA A 252 -24.93 12.15 -10.07
CA ALA A 252 -23.59 12.61 -9.79
C ALA A 252 -22.72 12.13 -10.95
N ILE A 253 -22.44 13.04 -11.89
CA ILE A 253 -21.55 12.73 -13.00
C ILE A 253 -20.19 12.57 -12.34
N LYS A 254 -19.68 11.34 -12.32
CA LYS A 254 -18.35 11.01 -11.81
C LYS A 254 -17.33 11.97 -12.44
N GLY A 255 -16.60 12.73 -11.62
CA GLY A 255 -15.65 13.76 -12.07
C GLY A 255 -16.18 15.21 -12.05
N PHE A 256 -17.44 15.45 -11.68
CA PHE A 256 -18.01 16.80 -11.60
C PHE A 256 -18.53 17.13 -10.19
N ASN A 257 -17.82 18.03 -9.50
CA ASN A 257 -18.12 18.42 -8.12
C ASN A 257 -18.06 19.95 -7.94
N PHE A 258 -18.50 20.68 -8.97
CA PHE A 258 -18.65 22.13 -8.91
C PHE A 258 -20.10 22.44 -8.58
N MET A 259 -20.33 23.17 -7.49
CA MET A 259 -21.66 23.57 -7.05
C MET A 259 -21.64 25.06 -6.70
N ASP A 260 -22.32 25.88 -7.49
CA ASP A 260 -22.52 27.30 -7.19
C ASP A 260 -23.86 27.78 -7.75
N GLU A 261 -24.76 28.22 -6.87
CA GLU A 261 -26.11 28.71 -7.22
C GLU A 261 -26.09 29.90 -8.19
N ARG A 262 -25.00 30.69 -8.18
CA ARG A 262 -24.85 31.89 -9.02
C ARG A 262 -24.66 31.55 -10.50
N ILE A 263 -23.97 30.45 -10.78
CA ILE A 263 -23.62 30.06 -12.17
C ILE A 263 -24.55 28.94 -12.66
N MET A 264 -24.94 28.03 -11.79
CA MET A 264 -25.71 26.86 -12.15
C MET A 264 -27.14 27.16 -12.59
N ASN A 265 -27.74 26.21 -13.31
CA ASN A 265 -29.14 26.23 -13.73
C ASN A 265 -29.55 27.47 -14.57
N GLY A 266 -28.60 28.11 -15.24
CA GLY A 266 -28.87 29.31 -16.05
C GLY A 266 -28.84 30.64 -15.27
N ASN A 267 -28.54 30.61 -13.97
CA ASN A 267 -28.48 31.82 -13.15
C ASN A 267 -27.29 32.73 -13.50
N TRP A 268 -26.30 32.22 -14.25
CA TRP A 268 -25.14 32.99 -14.70
C TRP A 268 -25.49 34.24 -15.52
N VAL A 269 -26.70 34.31 -16.10
CA VAL A 269 -27.20 35.47 -16.85
C VAL A 269 -27.46 36.67 -15.92
N ASN A 270 -27.78 36.41 -14.64
CA ASN A 270 -28.07 37.44 -13.64
C ASN A 270 -26.80 38.03 -13.00
N GLU A 271 -25.64 37.43 -13.25
CA GLU A 271 -24.37 37.91 -12.71
C GLU A 271 -23.87 39.14 -13.49
N PRO A 272 -23.19 40.10 -12.84
CA PRO A 272 -22.72 41.33 -13.48
C PRO A 272 -21.78 41.12 -14.68
N TYR A 273 -21.09 39.97 -14.73
CA TYR A 273 -20.10 39.61 -15.74
C TYR A 273 -20.52 38.42 -16.59
N SER A 274 -21.81 38.32 -16.94
CA SER A 274 -22.38 37.20 -17.70
C SER A 274 -21.65 36.89 -19.02
N ASP A 275 -21.24 37.90 -19.79
CA ASP A 275 -20.43 37.72 -21.03
C ASP A 275 -19.04 37.13 -20.73
N GLY A 276 -18.42 37.55 -19.62
CA GLY A 276 -17.14 36.99 -19.16
C GLY A 276 -17.26 35.52 -18.73
N ILE A 277 -18.34 35.18 -18.04
CA ILE A 277 -18.64 33.80 -17.63
C ILE A 277 -18.90 32.92 -18.87
N GLN A 278 -19.68 33.41 -19.83
CA GLN A 278 -19.93 32.70 -21.08
C GLN A 278 -18.64 32.45 -21.87
N LYS A 279 -17.80 33.48 -22.02
CA LYS A 279 -16.49 33.36 -22.70
C LYS A 279 -15.55 32.40 -21.98
N PHE A 280 -15.55 32.41 -20.64
CA PHE A 280 -14.73 31.50 -19.84
C PHE A 280 -15.09 30.03 -20.09
N PHE A 281 -16.38 29.68 -19.96
CA PHE A 281 -16.81 28.29 -20.22
C PHE A 281 -16.67 27.91 -21.69
N ARG A 282 -16.87 28.86 -22.60
CA ARG A 282 -16.60 28.65 -24.02
C ARG A 282 -15.12 28.36 -24.30
N LEU A 283 -14.20 29.04 -23.62
CA LEU A 283 -12.76 28.78 -23.76
C LEU A 283 -12.42 27.37 -23.26
N LEU A 284 -12.93 26.96 -22.09
CA LEU A 284 -12.74 25.60 -21.58
C LEU A 284 -13.29 24.53 -22.53
N ALA A 285 -14.41 24.83 -23.20
CA ALA A 285 -15.05 23.96 -24.17
C ALA A 285 -14.35 23.91 -25.54
N ILE A 286 -13.46 24.84 -25.88
CA ILE A 286 -12.76 24.86 -27.19
C ILE A 286 -11.29 24.46 -27.03
N CYS A 287 -10.65 24.88 -25.95
CA CYS A 287 -9.24 24.64 -25.71
C CYS A 287 -9.01 23.29 -25.02
N HIS A 288 -9.33 22.19 -25.71
CA HIS A 288 -9.07 20.82 -25.24
C HIS A 288 -8.75 19.89 -26.41
N THR A 289 -8.17 18.72 -26.09
CA THR A 289 -7.89 17.66 -27.08
C THR A 289 -8.75 16.42 -26.90
N ALA A 290 -9.68 16.43 -25.93
CA ALA A 290 -10.55 15.30 -25.65
C ALA A 290 -11.45 14.91 -26.83
N ILE A 291 -11.64 13.61 -26.98
CA ILE A 291 -12.44 12.97 -28.01
C ILE A 291 -13.76 12.49 -27.37
N PRO A 292 -14.92 12.85 -27.92
CA PRO A 292 -16.20 12.33 -27.46
C PRO A 292 -16.37 10.87 -27.92
N GLU A 293 -16.73 10.00 -26.98
CA GLU A 293 -17.12 8.63 -27.22
C GLU A 293 -18.61 8.47 -26.90
N PHE A 294 -19.35 7.86 -27.81
CA PHE A 294 -20.77 7.61 -27.63
C PHE A 294 -20.97 6.20 -27.10
N ASP A 295 -21.51 6.11 -25.89
CA ASP A 295 -21.99 4.83 -25.38
C ASP A 295 -23.38 4.54 -25.97
N GLU A 296 -23.41 3.64 -26.97
CA GLU A 296 -24.64 3.22 -27.65
C GLU A 296 -25.68 2.62 -26.68
N ALA A 297 -25.24 2.05 -25.56
CA ALA A 297 -26.13 1.40 -24.59
C ALA A 297 -26.79 2.39 -23.62
N SER A 298 -26.10 3.46 -23.23
CA SER A 298 -26.62 4.45 -22.28
C SER A 298 -27.09 5.75 -22.93
N GLY A 299 -26.76 5.98 -24.20
CA GLY A 299 -27.00 7.25 -24.89
C GLY A 299 -26.22 8.41 -24.27
N LYS A 300 -25.20 8.11 -23.45
CA LYS A 300 -24.38 9.10 -22.75
C LYS A 300 -23.10 9.33 -23.54
N ILE A 301 -22.71 10.61 -23.65
CA ILE A 301 -21.42 11.00 -24.21
C ILE A 301 -20.40 10.98 -23.08
N THR A 302 -19.35 10.18 -23.24
CA THR A 302 -18.15 10.21 -22.41
C THR A 302 -17.04 10.93 -23.16
N TYR A 303 -16.13 11.58 -22.43
CA TYR A 303 -14.99 12.25 -23.04
C TYR A 303 -13.72 11.52 -22.65
N GLU A 304 -13.00 10.99 -23.63
CA GLU A 304 -11.66 10.44 -23.44
C GLU A 304 -10.63 11.53 -23.73
N ALA A 305 -9.68 11.72 -22.81
CA ALA A 305 -8.61 12.70 -22.95
C ALA A 305 -7.27 12.06 -22.59
N GLU A 306 -6.17 12.62 -23.11
CA GLU A 306 -4.82 12.22 -22.73
C GLU A 306 -4.54 12.54 -21.25
N SER A 307 -5.06 13.68 -20.78
CA SER A 307 -4.99 14.10 -19.37
C SER A 307 -6.35 13.99 -18.67
N PRO A 308 -6.42 13.38 -17.47
CA PRO A 308 -7.66 13.34 -16.70
C PRO A 308 -8.15 14.74 -16.27
N ASP A 309 -7.25 15.73 -16.19
CA ASP A 309 -7.61 17.11 -15.87
C ASP A 309 -8.45 17.74 -16.98
N GLU A 310 -8.12 17.49 -18.25
CA GLU A 310 -8.90 17.97 -19.41
C GLU A 310 -10.30 17.34 -19.41
N ALA A 311 -10.39 16.04 -19.16
CA ALA A 311 -11.67 15.35 -19.05
C ALA A 311 -12.55 15.96 -17.94
N ALA A 312 -11.98 16.27 -16.77
CA ALA A 312 -12.72 16.89 -15.66
C ALA A 312 -13.25 18.29 -16.00
N LEU A 313 -12.52 19.08 -16.80
CA LEU A 313 -12.96 20.40 -17.25
C LEU A 313 -14.14 20.31 -18.23
N LEU A 314 -14.17 19.29 -19.08
CA LEU A 314 -15.23 19.10 -20.08
C LEU A 314 -16.51 18.50 -19.51
N LEU A 315 -16.41 17.73 -18.42
CA LEU A 315 -17.58 17.19 -17.73
C LEU A 315 -18.47 18.27 -17.09
N GLN A 316 -18.01 19.53 -17.04
CA GLN A 316 -18.79 20.70 -16.62
C GLN A 316 -20.02 21.01 -17.50
N GLN A 317 -20.09 20.39 -18.67
CA GLN A 317 -21.16 20.57 -19.65
C GLN A 317 -22.54 20.06 -19.21
N GLY A 318 -22.62 19.25 -18.14
CA GLY A 318 -23.87 18.88 -17.49
C GLY A 318 -24.67 20.06 -16.89
N ALA A 319 -24.07 21.26 -16.82
CA ALA A 319 -24.72 22.48 -16.36
C ALA A 319 -25.49 23.26 -17.45
N GLY A 320 -25.55 22.76 -18.69
CA GLY A 320 -26.38 23.32 -19.77
C GLY A 320 -25.64 23.90 -20.99
N LEU A 321 -24.41 23.45 -21.23
CA LEU A 321 -23.61 23.82 -22.40
C LEU A 321 -23.03 22.53 -22.98
N SER A 322 -23.72 21.89 -23.92
CA SER A 322 -23.29 20.60 -24.49
C SER A 322 -22.53 20.84 -25.79
N ILE A 323 -21.39 20.16 -25.96
CA ILE A 323 -20.68 20.02 -27.23
C ILE A 323 -21.19 18.74 -27.91
N LEU A 324 -21.59 18.83 -29.18
CA LEU A 324 -21.85 17.67 -30.02
C LEU A 324 -20.80 17.63 -31.15
N PRO A 325 -20.18 16.48 -31.43
CA PRO A 325 -19.47 16.28 -32.68
C PRO A 325 -20.48 16.16 -33.83
N GLU A 326 -20.30 16.95 -34.90
CA GLU A 326 -20.90 16.68 -36.21
C GLU A 326 -19.82 16.16 -37.17
N ASP A 327 -20.24 15.29 -38.08
CA ASP A 327 -19.40 14.48 -38.95
C ASP A 327 -18.29 15.28 -39.69
N THR A 328 -17.09 14.71 -39.65
CA THR A 328 -15.94 14.92 -40.56
C THR A 328 -15.14 16.22 -40.50
N ASP A 329 -15.60 17.25 -39.79
CA ASP A 329 -14.78 18.41 -39.35
C ASP A 329 -15.12 18.68 -37.88
N ILE A 330 -14.14 19.03 -37.03
CA ILE A 330 -14.38 19.30 -35.59
C ILE A 330 -15.18 20.60 -35.45
N CYS A 331 -16.48 20.53 -35.75
CA CYS A 331 -17.40 21.65 -35.66
C CYS A 331 -18.03 21.60 -34.26
N LEU A 332 -17.52 22.43 -33.35
CA LEU A 332 -17.98 22.45 -31.95
C LEU A 332 -19.34 23.17 -31.88
N SER A 333 -20.44 22.42 -31.87
CA SER A 333 -21.77 22.99 -31.66
C SER A 333 -22.03 23.22 -30.18
N LEU A 334 -22.11 24.48 -29.76
CA LEU A 334 -22.48 24.85 -28.40
C LEU A 334 -24.00 24.98 -28.30
N ARG A 335 -24.67 23.98 -27.73
CA ARG A 335 -26.11 24.09 -27.43
C ARG A 335 -26.30 24.97 -26.20
N THR A 336 -26.52 26.27 -26.42
CA THR A 336 -27.19 27.11 -25.43
C THR A 336 -28.69 26.89 -25.58
N ARG A 337 -29.48 26.83 -24.49
CA ARG A 337 -30.94 26.58 -24.53
C ARG A 337 -31.75 27.53 -25.44
N SER A 338 -31.14 28.53 -26.07
CA SER A 338 -31.77 29.47 -26.99
C SER A 338 -31.12 29.62 -28.38
N LEU A 339 -29.93 29.07 -28.66
CA LEU A 339 -29.30 29.14 -29.99
C LEU A 339 -28.29 28.00 -30.20
N ASP A 340 -28.48 27.24 -31.28
CA ASP A 340 -27.46 26.36 -31.85
C ASP A 340 -26.56 27.22 -32.77
N ARG A 341 -25.25 27.21 -32.53
CA ARG A 341 -24.24 27.86 -33.38
C ARG A 341 -23.07 26.90 -33.60
N SER A 342 -22.79 26.61 -34.85
CA SER A 342 -21.63 25.86 -35.31
C SER A 342 -20.41 26.77 -35.47
N TYR A 343 -19.23 26.27 -35.13
CA TYR A 343 -17.95 26.97 -35.28
C TYR A 343 -16.94 26.04 -35.95
N ASN A 344 -16.32 26.52 -37.03
CA ASN A 344 -15.22 25.85 -37.74
C ASN A 344 -13.86 26.21 -37.14
#